data_AF-A0A7C5F0H5-F1
#
_entry.id   AF-A0A7C5F0H5-F1
#
_cell.length_a   1.000
_cell.length_b   1.000
_cell.length_c   1.000
_cell.angle_alpha   90.00
_cell.angle_beta   90.00
_cell.angle_gamma   90.00
#
_symmetry.space_group_name_H-M   'P 1'
#
loop_
_entity.id
_entity.type
_entity.pdbx_description
1 polymer ?
#
loop_
_entity_poly.entity_id
_entity_poly.type
_entity_poly.pdbx_seq_one_letter_code
_entity_poly.pdbx_strand_id
1 'polypeptide(L)'
;MTQHNPIPPSLAEACKTVRRSLADGIARRYEPSQSEPDTDGRWGDIDYKDQMRSRWLTREHLLRTRGLAVAAHYGSAEAHHAALVALDHWIEADYRNPNWWHNDIGTPMLVGETLILLNSPDRSDRAEKLLAPGADGAINSCGSLAAAWWKILST
;
A
#
# COMPACT_ATOMS: atom_id res chain seq x y z
N MET A 1 -3.68 44.14 18.03
CA MET A 1 -4.04 43.11 17.04
C MET A 1 -3.38 41.81 17.48
N THR A 2 -4.07 41.03 18.31
CA THR A 2 -3.54 39.76 18.83
C THR A 2 -3.68 38.73 17.71
N GLN A 3 -2.57 38.25 17.16
CA GLN A 3 -2.62 37.13 16.23
C GLN A 3 -3.18 35.91 16.96
N HIS A 4 -4.36 35.45 16.54
CA HIS A 4 -4.95 34.21 17.01
C HIS A 4 -4.18 33.07 16.33
N ASN A 5 -3.20 32.52 17.03
CA ASN A 5 -2.50 31.33 16.56
C ASN A 5 -3.48 30.15 16.65
N PRO A 6 -3.81 29.44 15.56
CA PRO A 6 -4.78 28.36 15.62
C PRO A 6 -4.30 27.24 16.55
N ILE A 7 -5.23 26.69 17.33
CA ILE A 7 -4.98 25.50 18.15
C ILE A 7 -4.50 24.38 17.22
N PRO A 8 -3.37 23.70 17.50
CA PRO A 8 -2.91 22.61 16.67
C PRO A 8 -4.01 21.52 16.60
N PRO A 9 -4.30 20.96 15.42
CA PRO A 9 -5.29 19.89 15.29
C PRO A 9 -4.92 18.73 16.23
N SER A 10 -5.93 18.08 16.80
CA SER A 10 -5.71 16.83 17.54
C SER A 10 -5.04 15.80 16.63
N LEU A 11 -4.33 14.82 17.21
CA LEU A 11 -3.67 13.76 16.43
C LEU A 11 -4.65 13.06 15.47
N ALA A 12 -5.90 12.85 15.89
CA ALA A 12 -6.94 12.27 15.06
C ALA A 12 -7.30 13.14 13.84
N GLU A 13 -7.42 14.46 14.00
CA GLU A 13 -7.70 15.38 12.90
C GLU A 13 -6.49 15.53 11.96
N ALA A 14 -5.27 15.48 12.49
CA ALA A 14 -4.05 15.43 11.69
C ALA A 14 -4.03 14.15 10.82
N CYS A 15 -4.31 12.98 11.40
CA CYS A 15 -4.37 11.73 10.64
C CYS A 15 -5.44 11.74 9.54
N LYS A 16 -6.64 12.26 9.82
CA LYS A 16 -7.70 12.43 8.81
C LYS A 16 -7.25 13.34 7.66
N THR A 17 -6.59 14.44 8.00
CA THR A 17 -6.08 15.41 7.01
C THR A 17 -5.00 14.78 6.12
N VAL A 18 -4.05 14.07 6.71
CA VAL A 18 -2.99 13.35 5.96
C VAL A 18 -3.61 12.32 5.03
N ARG A 19 -4.55 11.51 5.53
CA ARG A 19 -5.21 10.46 4.73
C ARG A 19 -6.00 11.05 3.55
N ARG A 20 -6.71 12.15 3.77
CA ARG A 20 -7.42 12.87 2.69
C ARG A 20 -6.45 13.44 1.65
N SER A 21 -5.39 14.11 2.10
CA SER A 21 -4.37 14.67 1.20
C SER A 21 -3.71 13.59 0.35
N LEU A 22 -3.44 12.42 0.94
CA LEU A 22 -2.96 11.25 0.23
C LEU A 22 -3.96 10.76 -0.83
N ALA A 23 -5.22 10.56 -0.45
CA ALA A 23 -6.29 10.13 -1.36
C ALA A 23 -6.43 11.08 -2.55
N ASP A 24 -6.55 12.38 -2.28
CA ASP A 24 -6.67 13.41 -3.31
C ASP A 24 -5.41 13.44 -4.21
N GLY A 25 -4.23 13.25 -3.62
CA GLY A 25 -2.96 13.22 -4.32
C GLY A 25 -2.81 12.06 -5.30
N ILE A 26 -3.30 10.89 -4.92
CA ILE A 26 -3.33 9.69 -5.77
C ILE A 26 -4.40 9.84 -6.84
N ALA A 27 -5.62 10.25 -6.46
CA ALA A 27 -6.74 10.42 -7.39
C ALA A 27 -6.43 11.38 -8.54
N ARG A 28 -5.63 12.43 -8.31
CA ARG A 28 -5.20 13.37 -9.36
C ARG A 28 -4.25 12.78 -10.41
N ARG A 29 -3.59 11.67 -10.12
CA ARG A 29 -2.51 11.09 -10.95
C ARG A 29 -2.82 9.70 -11.46
N TYR A 30 -3.77 9.02 -10.83
CA TYR A 30 -4.10 7.65 -11.09
C TYR A 30 -5.37 7.59 -11.95
N GLU A 31 -5.25 6.95 -13.12
CA GLU A 31 -6.39 6.57 -13.93
C GLU A 31 -6.92 5.21 -13.46
N PRO A 32 -8.20 5.09 -13.07
CA PRO A 32 -8.77 3.82 -12.63
C PRO A 32 -8.67 2.72 -13.69
N SER A 33 -8.30 1.52 -13.25
CA SER A 33 -8.45 0.31 -14.05
C SER A 33 -9.90 0.16 -14.53
N GLN A 34 -10.05 -0.28 -15.78
CA GLN A 34 -11.35 -0.64 -16.35
C GLN A 34 -11.76 -2.07 -15.97
N SER A 35 -10.82 -2.89 -15.47
CA SER A 35 -11.06 -4.25 -14.98
C SER A 35 -11.05 -4.31 -13.46
N GLU A 36 -11.92 -5.15 -12.91
CA GLU A 36 -12.01 -5.48 -11.49
C GLU A 36 -11.18 -6.75 -11.17
N PRO A 37 -10.69 -6.91 -9.93
CA PRO A 37 -10.08 -8.16 -9.51
C PRO A 37 -11.14 -9.27 -9.43
N ASP A 38 -10.72 -10.50 -9.69
CA ASP A 38 -11.55 -11.68 -9.48
C ASP A 38 -11.71 -12.01 -7.98
N THR A 39 -12.40 -13.12 -7.69
CA THR A 39 -12.62 -13.59 -6.30
C THR A 39 -11.35 -13.97 -5.56
N ASP A 40 -10.26 -14.23 -6.29
CA ASP A 40 -8.94 -14.52 -5.73
C ASP A 40 -8.09 -13.24 -5.63
N GLY A 41 -8.65 -12.06 -5.90
CA GLY A 41 -7.96 -10.78 -5.80
C GLY A 41 -7.06 -10.46 -6.98
N ARG A 42 -7.17 -11.20 -8.10
CA ARG A 42 -6.28 -11.07 -9.26
C ARG A 42 -6.97 -10.39 -10.42
N TRP A 43 -6.22 -9.56 -11.13
CA TRP A 43 -6.59 -9.11 -12.47
C TRP A 43 -6.09 -10.07 -13.54
N GLY A 44 -6.99 -10.55 -14.39
CA GLY A 44 -6.65 -11.47 -15.49
C GLY A 44 -5.78 -10.86 -16.58
N ASP A 45 -5.72 -9.52 -16.68
CA ASP A 45 -4.91 -8.79 -17.67
C ASP A 45 -3.49 -8.43 -17.19
N ILE A 46 -3.10 -8.84 -15.98
CA ILE A 46 -1.75 -8.59 -15.43
C ILE A 46 -0.84 -9.81 -15.61
N ASP A 47 0.36 -9.59 -16.15
CA ASP A 47 1.41 -10.61 -16.20
C ASP A 47 2.13 -10.72 -14.85
N TYR A 48 1.68 -11.65 -14.01
CA TYR A 48 2.29 -11.92 -12.71
C TYR A 48 3.65 -12.63 -12.78
N LYS A 49 4.06 -13.11 -13.96
CA LYS A 49 5.37 -13.77 -14.15
C LYS A 49 6.42 -12.79 -14.68
N ASP A 50 6.07 -11.53 -14.88
CA ASP A 50 7.02 -10.54 -15.38
C ASP A 50 8.18 -10.34 -14.41
N GLN A 51 9.40 -10.36 -14.97
CA GLN A 51 10.67 -10.18 -14.26
C GLN A 51 11.46 -9.01 -14.85
N MET A 52 10.83 -8.16 -15.68
CA MET A 52 11.49 -6.99 -16.26
C MET A 52 11.91 -6.03 -15.14
N ARG A 53 13.21 -5.67 -15.14
CA ARG A 53 13.84 -4.93 -14.03
C ARG A 53 13.42 -3.46 -13.93
N SER A 54 13.00 -2.86 -15.04
CA SER A 54 12.66 -1.43 -15.14
C SER A 54 11.17 -1.19 -15.17
N ARG A 55 10.46 -1.87 -16.07
CA ARG A 55 9.00 -1.83 -16.19
C ARG A 55 8.40 -3.13 -15.67
N TRP A 56 8.28 -3.22 -14.35
CA TRP A 56 7.69 -4.40 -13.71
C TRP A 56 6.17 -4.39 -13.85
N LEU A 57 5.62 -5.22 -14.73
CA LEU A 57 4.19 -5.28 -15.02
C LEU A 57 3.38 -5.83 -13.84
N THR A 58 3.94 -6.76 -13.07
CA THR A 58 3.28 -7.29 -11.87
C THR A 58 2.93 -6.18 -10.87
N ARG A 59 3.73 -5.10 -10.80
CA ARG A 59 3.48 -3.94 -9.92
C ARG A 59 2.14 -3.25 -10.19
N GLU A 60 1.59 -3.40 -11.39
CA GLU A 60 0.28 -2.86 -11.73
C GLU A 60 -0.81 -3.33 -10.76
N HIS A 61 -0.70 -4.55 -10.24
CA HIS A 61 -1.63 -5.08 -9.24
C HIS A 61 -1.71 -4.16 -8.01
N LEU A 62 -0.57 -3.73 -7.47
CA LEU A 62 -0.55 -2.83 -6.30
C LEU A 62 -1.01 -1.42 -6.65
N LEU A 63 -0.76 -0.94 -7.87
CA LEU A 63 -1.28 0.35 -8.33
C LEU A 63 -2.81 0.34 -8.38
N ARG A 64 -3.41 -0.73 -8.91
CA ARG A 64 -4.87 -0.93 -8.95
C ARG A 64 -5.48 -1.13 -7.58
N THR A 65 -4.83 -1.92 -6.73
CA THR A 65 -5.22 -2.11 -5.32
C THR A 65 -5.24 -0.76 -4.58
N ARG A 66 -4.22 0.08 -4.78
CA ARG A 66 -4.18 1.42 -4.22
C ARG A 66 -5.30 2.31 -4.77
N GLY A 67 -5.65 2.17 -6.05
CA GLY A 67 -6.82 2.82 -6.65
C GLY A 67 -8.14 2.43 -5.98
N LEU A 68 -8.35 1.14 -5.73
CA LEU A 68 -9.51 0.65 -4.98
C LEU A 68 -9.54 1.22 -3.56
N ALA A 69 -8.39 1.33 -2.89
CA ALA A 69 -8.30 1.96 -1.58
C ALA A 69 -8.66 3.45 -1.58
N VAL A 70 -8.39 4.17 -2.67
CA VAL A 70 -8.87 5.55 -2.86
C VAL A 70 -10.39 5.57 -3.01
N ALA A 71 -10.97 4.71 -3.83
CA ALA A 71 -12.43 4.63 -3.97
C ALA A 71 -13.12 4.25 -2.64
N ALA A 72 -12.51 3.34 -1.88
CA ALA A 72 -12.93 2.97 -0.54
C ALA A 72 -12.88 4.16 0.43
N HIS A 73 -11.83 4.99 0.37
CA HIS A 73 -11.71 6.20 1.18
C HIS A 73 -12.88 7.18 0.94
N TYR A 74 -13.38 7.25 -0.30
CA TYR A 74 -14.55 8.07 -0.65
C TYR A 74 -15.90 7.37 -0.49
N GLY A 75 -15.92 6.16 0.08
CA GLY A 75 -17.14 5.51 0.57
C GLY A 75 -17.63 4.29 -0.21
N SER A 76 -16.89 3.76 -1.18
CA SER A 76 -17.28 2.49 -1.83
C SER A 76 -16.90 1.30 -0.96
N ALA A 77 -17.91 0.60 -0.44
CA ALA A 77 -17.73 -0.62 0.34
C ALA A 77 -17.24 -1.79 -0.53
N GLU A 78 -17.69 -1.84 -1.79
CA GLU A 78 -17.28 -2.83 -2.78
C GLU A 78 -15.79 -2.69 -3.08
N ALA A 79 -15.31 -1.45 -3.29
CA ALA A 79 -13.90 -1.17 -3.50
C ALA A 79 -13.06 -1.47 -2.25
N HIS A 80 -13.61 -1.25 -1.05
CA HIS A 80 -12.93 -1.61 0.20
C HIS A 80 -12.69 -3.12 0.29
N HIS A 81 -13.73 -3.92 0.05
CA HIS A 81 -13.62 -5.37 0.04
C HIS A 81 -12.66 -5.86 -1.05
N ALA A 82 -12.82 -5.39 -2.28
CA ALA A 82 -11.94 -5.75 -3.40
C ALA A 82 -10.47 -5.39 -3.14
N ALA A 83 -10.20 -4.23 -2.52
CA ALA A 83 -8.85 -3.84 -2.15
C ALA A 83 -8.22 -4.77 -1.10
N LEU A 84 -9.01 -5.23 -0.12
CA LEU A 84 -8.51 -6.16 0.89
C LEU A 84 -8.18 -7.53 0.30
N VAL A 85 -9.05 -8.08 -0.54
CA VAL A 85 -8.82 -9.37 -1.20
C VAL A 85 -7.62 -9.30 -2.15
N ALA A 86 -7.52 -8.24 -2.95
CA ALA A 86 -6.35 -8.04 -3.81
C ALA A 86 -5.06 -7.91 -3.01
N LEU A 87 -5.08 -7.16 -1.90
CA LEU A 87 -3.92 -7.02 -1.03
C LEU A 87 -3.51 -8.34 -0.37
N ASP A 88 -4.48 -9.17 0.06
CA ASP A 88 -4.20 -10.50 0.60
C ASP A 88 -3.51 -11.38 -0.44
N HIS A 89 -4.01 -11.40 -1.67
CA HIS A 89 -3.40 -12.14 -2.76
C HIS A 89 -1.95 -11.73 -2.99
N TRP A 90 -1.66 -10.42 -3.02
CA TRP A 90 -0.27 -9.95 -3.18
C TRP A 90 0.64 -10.46 -2.07
N ILE A 91 0.17 -10.40 -0.82
CA ILE A 91 0.94 -10.82 0.36
C ILE A 91 1.19 -12.33 0.32
N GLU A 92 0.19 -13.12 -0.07
CA GLU A 92 0.30 -14.59 -0.15
C GLU A 92 1.19 -15.05 -1.30
N ALA A 93 1.13 -14.37 -2.44
CA ALA A 93 1.91 -14.72 -3.62
C ALA A 93 3.38 -14.28 -3.56
N ASP A 94 3.73 -13.34 -2.66
CA ASP A 94 5.08 -12.79 -2.45
C ASP A 94 5.82 -12.47 -3.76
N TYR A 95 5.21 -11.67 -4.63
CA TYR A 95 5.81 -11.32 -5.91
C TYR A 95 7.13 -10.56 -5.75
N ARG A 96 8.19 -11.05 -6.40
CA ARG A 96 9.53 -10.44 -6.40
C ARG A 96 9.99 -10.05 -7.80
N ASN A 97 10.81 -9.01 -7.84
CA ASN A 97 11.51 -8.57 -9.05
C ASN A 97 13.04 -8.70 -8.88
N PRO A 98 13.81 -8.97 -9.95
CA PRO A 98 15.28 -9.01 -9.86
C PRO A 98 15.93 -7.65 -9.56
N ASN A 99 15.19 -6.55 -9.68
CA ASN A 99 15.61 -5.23 -9.21
C ASN A 99 15.13 -5.01 -7.76
N TRP A 100 16.07 -5.03 -6.82
CA TRP A 100 15.84 -4.85 -5.39
C TRP A 100 15.02 -3.60 -5.06
N TRP A 101 15.15 -2.52 -5.83
CA TRP A 101 14.40 -1.29 -5.58
C TRP A 101 12.89 -1.51 -5.58
N HIS A 102 12.38 -2.39 -6.47
CA HIS A 102 10.95 -2.71 -6.50
C HIS A 102 10.49 -3.44 -5.23
N ASN A 103 11.34 -4.29 -4.67
CA ASN A 103 11.01 -5.11 -3.51
C ASN A 103 11.12 -4.31 -2.21
N ASP A 104 12.20 -3.53 -2.07
CA ASP A 104 12.57 -2.93 -0.78
C ASP A 104 12.04 -1.49 -0.63
N ILE A 105 11.65 -0.85 -1.74
CA ILE A 105 11.17 0.54 -1.75
C ILE A 105 9.81 0.60 -2.43
N GLY A 106 9.74 0.21 -3.71
CA GLY A 106 8.54 0.41 -4.53
C GLY A 106 7.29 -0.28 -4.00
N THR A 107 7.42 -1.53 -3.54
CA THR A 107 6.34 -2.35 -2.98
C THR A 107 5.90 -1.85 -1.60
N PRO A 108 6.80 -1.67 -0.61
CA PRO A 108 6.44 -1.12 0.69
C PRO A 108 5.73 0.24 0.62
N MET A 109 6.16 1.13 -0.30
CA MET A 109 5.49 2.41 -0.50
C MET A 109 4.03 2.24 -0.92
N LEU A 110 3.75 1.42 -1.94
CA LEU A 110 2.39 1.22 -2.43
C LEU A 110 1.50 0.54 -1.40
N VAL A 111 2.02 -0.46 -0.68
CA VAL A 111 1.24 -1.15 0.34
C VAL A 111 0.98 -0.24 1.54
N GLY A 112 1.98 0.53 1.98
CA GLY A 112 1.81 1.50 3.07
C GLY A 112 0.73 2.54 2.76
N GLU A 113 0.76 3.12 1.56
CA GLU A 113 -0.28 4.05 1.09
C GLU A 113 -1.67 3.39 1.07
N THR A 114 -1.76 2.17 0.55
CA THR A 114 -3.00 1.38 0.50
C THR A 114 -3.57 1.14 1.89
N LEU A 115 -2.76 0.66 2.82
CA LEU A 115 -3.15 0.42 4.21
C LEU A 115 -3.59 1.71 4.91
N ILE A 116 -2.88 2.83 4.68
CA ILE A 116 -3.25 4.17 5.19
C ILE A 116 -4.67 4.53 4.77
N LEU A 117 -5.00 4.35 3.50
CA LEU A 117 -6.30 4.68 2.92
C LEU A 117 -7.43 3.78 3.42
N LEU A 118 -7.20 2.46 3.47
CA LEU A 118 -8.21 1.48 3.90
C LEU A 118 -8.59 1.61 5.38
N ASN A 119 -7.71 2.21 6.19
CA ASN A 119 -7.94 2.42 7.62
C ASN A 119 -8.39 1.15 8.35
N SER A 120 -7.91 -0.02 7.92
CA SER A 120 -8.41 -1.27 8.46
C SER A 120 -7.76 -1.55 9.83
N PRO A 121 -8.53 -2.05 10.81
CA PRO A 121 -8.03 -2.33 12.17
C PRO A 121 -6.97 -3.44 12.20
N ASP A 122 -6.98 -4.31 11.19
CA ASP A 122 -6.06 -5.41 10.89
C ASP A 122 -4.80 -4.96 10.10
N ARG A 123 -4.56 -3.64 10.04
CA ARG A 123 -3.37 -3.06 9.40
C ARG A 123 -2.07 -3.66 9.94
N SER A 124 -1.97 -3.87 11.25
CA SER A 124 -0.73 -4.33 11.88
C SER A 124 -0.37 -5.74 11.45
N ASP A 125 -1.32 -6.68 11.45
CA ASP A 125 -1.08 -8.08 11.08
C ASP A 125 -0.70 -8.21 9.59
N ARG A 126 -1.40 -7.47 8.71
CA ARG A 126 -1.09 -7.43 7.28
C ARG A 126 0.24 -6.75 6.99
N ALA A 127 0.53 -5.64 7.68
CA ALA A 127 1.80 -4.94 7.57
C ALA A 127 2.96 -5.80 8.10
N GLU A 128 2.75 -6.54 9.19
CA GLU A 128 3.76 -7.44 9.75
C GLU A 128 4.07 -8.58 8.79
N LYS A 129 3.06 -9.23 8.20
CA LYS A 129 3.26 -10.29 7.21
C LYS A 129 4.01 -9.78 5.96
N LEU A 130 3.78 -8.54 5.56
CA LEU A 130 4.44 -7.91 4.40
C LEU A 130 5.88 -7.44 4.69
N LEU A 131 6.13 -6.94 5.90
CA LEU A 131 7.41 -6.37 6.31
C LEU A 131 8.32 -7.38 7.01
N ALA A 132 7.82 -8.58 7.30
CA ALA A 132 8.62 -9.68 7.79
C ALA A 132 9.73 -9.99 6.76
N PRO A 133 10.99 -10.12 7.20
CA PRO A 133 12.07 -10.53 6.31
C PRO A 133 11.69 -11.88 5.69
N GLY A 134 11.74 -11.96 4.36
CA GLY A 134 11.46 -13.20 3.62
C GLY A 134 12.32 -14.33 4.16
N ALA A 135 11.74 -15.53 4.24
CA ALA A 135 12.38 -16.74 4.77
C ALA A 135 13.63 -17.20 4.00
N ASP A 136 13.96 -16.53 2.90
CA ASP A 136 15.20 -16.73 2.18
C ASP A 136 16.29 -15.88 2.83
N GLY A 137 17.19 -16.56 3.54
CA GLY A 137 18.43 -16.02 4.14
C GLY A 137 19.43 -15.43 3.14
N ALA A 138 18.97 -14.68 2.14
CA ALA A 138 19.76 -13.74 1.36
C ALA A 138 19.98 -12.47 2.19
N ILE A 139 20.81 -12.64 3.22
CA ILE A 139 21.55 -11.57 3.88
C ILE A 139 22.38 -10.91 2.78
N ASN A 140 21.87 -9.88 2.09
CA ASN A 140 22.65 -8.94 1.25
C ASN A 140 21.77 -7.78 0.72
N SER A 141 21.19 -6.99 1.63
CA SER A 141 21.36 -5.52 1.65
C SER A 141 20.38 -4.89 2.64
N CYS A 142 20.77 -4.94 3.92
CA CYS A 142 20.46 -3.94 4.94
C CYS A 142 18.97 -3.73 5.29
N GLY A 143 18.36 -4.47 6.23
CA GLY A 143 18.78 -4.53 7.63
C GLY A 143 18.45 -3.27 8.45
N SER A 144 18.21 -2.11 7.83
CA SER A 144 18.05 -0.83 8.54
C SER A 144 16.67 -0.18 8.43
N LEU A 145 15.81 -0.63 7.49
CA LEU A 145 14.47 -0.07 7.36
C LEU A 145 13.42 -0.87 8.15
N ALA A 146 13.42 -2.21 8.12
CA ALA A 146 12.43 -3.00 8.88
C ALA A 146 12.43 -2.68 10.40
N ALA A 147 13.61 -2.45 10.99
CA ALA A 147 13.74 -2.05 12.39
C ALA A 147 13.25 -0.60 12.66
N ALA A 148 13.32 0.29 11.67
CA ALA A 148 12.82 1.65 11.77
C ALA A 148 11.29 1.72 11.64
N TRP A 149 10.70 0.87 10.77
CA TRP A 149 9.25 0.78 10.59
C TRP A 149 8.55 0.07 11.76
N TRP A 150 9.18 -0.94 12.37
CA TRP A 150 8.67 -1.57 13.61
C TRP A 150 8.43 -0.55 14.73
N LYS A 151 9.39 0.35 14.98
CA LYS A 151 9.28 1.40 16.00
C LYS A 151 8.20 2.45 15.73
N ILE A 152 7.81 2.65 14.47
CA ILE A 152 6.77 3.61 14.08
C ILE A 152 5.37 2.98 14.20
N LEU A 153 5.26 1.65 14.07
CA LEU A 153 4.00 0.91 14.13
C LEU A 153 3.68 0.35 15.53
N SER A 154 4.66 0.30 16.43
CA SER A 154 4.53 -0.23 17.80
C SER A 154 4.33 0.84 18.90
N THR A 155 4.01 2.08 18.52
CA THR A 155 3.63 3.19 19.44
C THR A 155 2.29 3.77 19.01
#